data_AF-A0A094A4V2-F1
#
_entry.id   AF-A0A094A4V2-F1
#
_cell.length_a   1.000
_cell.length_b   1.000
_cell.length_c   1.000
_cell.angle_alpha   90.00
_cell.angle_beta   90.00
_cell.angle_gamma   90.00
#
_symmetry.space_group_name_H-M   'P 1'
#
loop_
_entity.id
_entity.type
_entity.pdbx_description
1 polymer ?
#
loop_
_entity_poly.entity_id
_entity_poly.type
_entity_poly.pdbx_seq_one_letter_code
_entity_poly.pdbx_strand_id
1 'polypeptide(L)'
;MEHSTTSKGEKEKLCTSPESNIVQALNCTPTLQESNSGTRTSDGVDNTSSVKVNTEPASVKEAQDDECQIVSSRSKTPSPLASPITHIAKRRQVQDPAIIALDSMFRIIYNKAPIDSQLDMKLVLSQIENLISAAEYYELLPAVRASIGYSLAQRGRFLFREIFFRPIQWLNVSVELENKIIFQEAVVHLVGKFPDVDHFPRQFSGTSKGVRDLVYRKVVDMDRAISKVNESLMTSAIYESEIRVQLNGLNKYSFDVSILVHCWREWFIRRLMEARSPSVRPEEPNVQSKLAMLYRDIAAGGDTYLPEGEVMDSLRPFQLQGADQTDGFLQWDTAADDLALIKDYASRTVREICTNRSQLNHADGYFKYLTCTDVGDYELPWVSAPRN
;
A
#
# COMPACT_ATOMS: atom_id res chain seq x y z
N MET A 1 49.22 -60.38 -7.65
CA MET A 1 48.37 -61.05 -8.64
C MET A 1 47.34 -60.01 -9.09
N GLU A 2 47.67 -59.16 -10.08
CA GLU A 2 47.63 -59.48 -11.53
C GLU A 2 46.18 -59.66 -11.99
N HIS A 3 45.61 -58.97 -12.98
CA HIS A 3 46.04 -58.04 -14.05
C HIS A 3 44.82 -57.13 -14.35
N SER A 4 44.96 -55.83 -14.67
CA SER A 4 45.22 -55.26 -16.02
C SER A 4 44.23 -55.79 -17.09
N THR A 5 43.63 -55.01 -18.00
CA THR A 5 44.27 -54.00 -18.87
C THR A 5 43.24 -53.21 -19.72
N THR A 6 43.44 -51.88 -19.81
CA THR A 6 43.46 -50.98 -21.00
C THR A 6 42.39 -50.96 -22.11
N SER A 7 41.95 -49.76 -22.52
CA SER A 7 42.54 -48.96 -23.64
C SER A 7 41.57 -47.82 -24.05
N LYS A 8 41.88 -46.52 -23.90
CA LYS A 8 42.65 -45.62 -24.80
C LYS A 8 41.95 -45.25 -26.12
N GLY A 9 41.79 -43.95 -26.39
CA GLY A 9 41.41 -43.40 -27.70
C GLY A 9 41.15 -41.88 -27.70
N GLU A 10 42.21 -41.10 -27.89
CA GLU A 10 42.23 -39.64 -28.17
C GLU A 10 41.51 -39.25 -29.49
N LYS A 11 41.02 -38.00 -29.59
CA LYS A 11 41.60 -36.97 -30.49
C LYS A 11 40.87 -35.62 -30.47
N GLU A 12 41.70 -34.58 -30.38
CA GLU A 12 41.44 -33.16 -30.61
C GLU A 12 40.91 -32.85 -32.02
N LYS A 13 40.16 -31.75 -32.16
CA LYS A 13 40.55 -30.67 -33.10
C LYS A 13 39.85 -29.33 -32.86
N LEU A 14 40.71 -28.32 -32.96
CA LEU A 14 40.59 -26.88 -32.81
C LEU A 14 40.01 -26.20 -34.09
N CYS A 15 39.74 -24.90 -33.96
CA CYS A 15 39.48 -23.85 -34.98
C CYS A 15 37.99 -23.56 -35.24
N THR A 16 37.49 -22.32 -35.30
CA THR A 16 38.11 -20.98 -35.38
C THR A 16 36.98 -19.94 -35.22
N SER A 17 37.26 -18.83 -34.56
CA SER A 17 36.48 -17.57 -34.66
C SER A 17 36.65 -16.96 -36.06
N PRO A 18 35.76 -16.03 -36.47
CA PRO A 18 36.31 -14.72 -36.76
C PRO A 18 35.53 -13.56 -36.14
N GLU A 19 36.31 -12.58 -35.72
CA GLU A 19 35.97 -11.21 -35.32
C GLU A 19 35.35 -10.41 -36.47
N SER A 20 34.57 -9.36 -36.14
CA SER A 20 34.87 -7.96 -36.55
C SER A 20 33.67 -7.03 -36.34
N ASN A 21 33.81 -6.15 -35.34
CA ASN A 21 33.49 -4.71 -35.31
C ASN A 21 32.61 -4.10 -36.43
N ILE A 22 31.65 -3.26 -36.02
CA ILE A 22 31.58 -1.83 -36.38
C ILE A 22 30.70 -1.09 -35.35
N VAL A 23 31.29 -0.09 -34.69
CA VAL A 23 30.63 1.01 -33.98
C VAL A 23 30.65 2.20 -34.93
N GLN A 24 29.50 2.84 -35.21
CA GLN A 24 29.31 4.30 -35.16
C GLN A 24 28.01 4.76 -35.86
N ALA A 25 27.40 5.75 -35.21
CA ALA A 25 26.54 6.81 -35.75
C ALA A 25 25.12 6.44 -36.22
N LEU A 26 24.11 6.92 -35.47
CA LEU A 26 23.09 7.86 -35.95
C LEU A 26 22.21 8.29 -34.75
N ASN A 27 22.67 9.32 -34.04
CA ASN A 27 21.80 10.15 -33.20
C ASN A 27 21.20 11.23 -34.13
N CYS A 28 19.88 11.26 -34.26
CA CYS A 28 19.14 12.37 -34.84
C CYS A 28 17.90 12.65 -33.98
N THR A 29 18.05 13.59 -33.04
CA THR A 29 16.97 14.36 -32.43
C THR A 29 16.63 15.53 -33.36
N PRO A 30 15.35 15.78 -33.69
CA PRO A 30 14.95 17.04 -34.28
C PRO A 30 14.67 18.06 -33.17
N THR A 31 15.51 19.09 -33.12
CA THR A 31 15.29 20.34 -32.42
C THR A 31 14.18 21.11 -33.14
N LEU A 32 13.04 21.32 -32.49
CA LEU A 32 12.07 22.33 -32.92
C LEU A 32 12.32 23.62 -32.14
N GLN A 33 12.63 24.64 -32.93
CA GLN A 33 13.06 25.96 -32.56
C GLN A 33 11.82 26.86 -32.58
N GLU A 34 11.22 27.16 -31.43
CA GLU A 34 10.16 28.17 -31.35
C GLU A 34 10.78 29.55 -31.24
N SER A 35 10.67 30.27 -32.35
CA SER A 35 10.98 31.68 -32.50
C SER A 35 9.96 32.54 -31.76
N ASN A 36 10.41 33.23 -30.72
CA ASN A 36 9.73 34.40 -30.16
C ASN A 36 10.07 35.65 -31.00
N SER A 37 9.07 36.30 -31.57
CA SER A 37 9.10 37.73 -31.86
C SER A 37 7.72 38.32 -31.55
N GLY A 38 7.69 39.23 -30.58
CA GLY A 38 6.49 39.97 -30.20
C GLY A 38 6.30 41.21 -31.07
N THR A 39 5.08 41.71 -31.12
CA THR A 39 4.81 43.15 -31.24
C THR A 39 3.50 43.50 -30.53
N ARG A 40 3.59 44.53 -29.69
CA ARG A 40 2.53 45.17 -28.89
C ARG A 40 1.63 46.07 -29.73
N THR A 41 0.37 46.22 -29.31
CA THR A 41 -0.42 47.47 -29.19
C THR A 41 -1.62 47.18 -28.27
N SER A 42 -1.67 47.66 -27.02
CA SER A 42 -2.27 48.92 -26.53
C SER A 42 -3.81 48.93 -26.53
N ASP A 43 -4.45 48.82 -25.35
CA ASP A 43 -5.18 49.92 -24.65
C ASP A 43 -6.31 49.46 -23.70
N GLY A 44 -6.47 50.22 -22.60
CA GLY A 44 -7.68 50.31 -21.74
C GLY A 44 -7.59 49.59 -20.38
N VAL A 45 -7.27 50.23 -19.22
CA VAL A 45 -8.14 51.07 -18.35
C VAL A 45 -9.32 50.22 -17.78
N ASP A 46 -9.56 49.97 -16.48
CA ASP A 46 -9.37 50.73 -15.24
C ASP A 46 -9.62 49.88 -13.96
N ASN A 47 -9.19 50.42 -12.81
CA ASN A 47 -9.76 50.34 -11.44
C ASN A 47 -9.49 49.18 -10.45
N THR A 48 -8.55 49.47 -9.54
CA THR A 48 -8.69 49.63 -8.07
C THR A 48 -9.54 48.64 -7.23
N SER A 49 -8.87 47.92 -6.32
CA SER A 49 -8.75 48.30 -4.89
C SER A 49 -8.12 47.16 -4.08
N SER A 50 -7.11 47.50 -3.28
CA SER A 50 -6.43 46.61 -2.34
C SER A 50 -6.33 47.33 -0.99
N VAL A 51 -6.82 46.67 0.07
CA VAL A 51 -6.70 47.15 1.45
C VAL A 51 -5.92 46.10 2.23
N LYS A 52 -4.69 46.47 2.63
CA LYS A 52 -3.88 45.81 3.65
C LYS A 52 -3.96 46.64 4.92
N VAL A 53 -4.17 46.00 6.07
CA VAL A 53 -4.06 46.63 7.40
C VAL A 53 -2.95 45.91 8.16
N ASN A 54 -1.91 46.67 8.51
CA ASN A 54 -0.92 46.37 9.53
C ASN A 54 -1.15 47.32 10.71
N THR A 55 -0.97 46.86 11.94
CA THR A 55 -0.78 47.77 13.09
C THR A 55 0.06 47.08 14.17
N GLU A 56 1.24 47.66 14.46
CA GLU A 56 2.05 47.42 15.66
C GLU A 56 1.57 48.31 16.82
N PRO A 57 1.84 47.94 18.10
CA PRO A 57 1.61 48.81 19.25
C PRO A 57 2.88 49.50 19.77
N ALA A 58 2.71 50.74 20.23
CA ALA A 58 3.75 51.59 20.84
C ALA A 58 3.73 51.55 22.39
N SER A 59 4.91 51.79 22.96
CA SER A 59 5.31 51.79 24.37
C SER A 59 5.23 53.19 25.01
N VAL A 60 4.89 53.30 26.31
CA VAL A 60 5.32 54.42 27.21
C VAL A 60 5.52 53.92 28.65
N LYS A 61 6.60 54.40 29.31
CA LYS A 61 7.07 54.12 30.68
C LYS A 61 7.06 55.40 31.56
N GLU A 62 6.83 55.17 32.86
CA GLU A 62 7.50 55.70 34.09
C GLU A 62 7.31 57.14 34.67
N ALA A 63 7.22 57.14 36.03
CA ALA A 63 7.78 58.03 37.09
C ALA A 63 6.72 58.58 38.09
N GLN A 64 6.62 58.12 39.36
CA GLN A 64 7.36 58.43 40.64
C GLN A 64 6.96 59.76 41.34
N ASP A 65 6.45 59.70 42.59
CA ASP A 65 7.09 60.24 43.83
C ASP A 65 6.24 60.18 45.15
N ASP A 66 6.93 59.77 46.22
CA ASP A 66 7.03 60.24 47.62
C ASP A 66 5.94 60.23 48.75
N GLU A 67 6.27 59.43 49.79
CA GLU A 67 6.56 59.78 51.22
C GLU A 67 5.46 60.02 52.29
N CYS A 68 5.39 59.14 53.32
CA CYS A 68 5.67 59.41 54.76
C CYS A 68 5.16 58.30 55.73
N GLN A 69 5.97 57.99 56.74
CA GLN A 69 5.76 56.97 57.81
C GLN A 69 5.01 57.53 59.05
N ILE A 70 4.47 56.64 59.93
CA ILE A 70 4.57 56.67 61.41
C ILE A 70 4.02 55.37 62.04
N VAL A 71 4.63 54.96 63.15
CA VAL A 71 4.55 53.68 63.90
C VAL A 71 3.54 53.71 65.07
N SER A 72 3.15 52.51 65.55
CA SER A 72 2.66 52.15 66.92
C SER A 72 1.13 52.02 67.05
N SER A 73 0.49 51.00 67.66
CA SER A 73 0.82 50.20 68.85
C SER A 73 -0.13 48.98 69.03
N ARG A 74 0.27 48.06 69.91
CA ARG A 74 -0.36 46.78 70.36
C ARG A 74 -1.88 46.79 70.68
N SER A 75 -2.57 45.66 70.48
CA SER A 75 -3.02 44.77 71.58
C SER A 75 -3.88 43.55 71.14
N LYS A 76 -3.91 42.57 72.07
CA LYS A 76 -4.34 41.17 72.12
C LYS A 76 -5.77 40.80 71.60
N THR A 77 -5.82 39.57 71.07
CA THR A 77 -6.90 38.57 70.78
C THR A 77 -8.09 38.48 71.78
N PRO A 78 -9.26 37.81 71.51
CA PRO A 78 -9.41 36.53 70.73
C PRO A 78 -10.72 36.21 69.92
N SER A 79 -10.57 35.21 69.02
CA SER A 79 -11.53 34.14 68.56
C SER A 79 -12.69 34.44 67.58
N PRO A 80 -13.26 33.43 66.84
CA PRO A 80 -12.84 32.03 66.59
C PRO A 80 -12.92 31.52 65.12
N LEU A 81 -12.22 30.40 64.88
CA LEU A 81 -12.44 29.32 63.89
C LEU A 81 -12.87 29.68 62.44
N ALA A 82 -11.91 29.63 61.52
CA ALA A 82 -12.16 29.16 60.16
C ALA A 82 -11.31 27.90 59.94
N SER A 83 -11.98 26.78 59.68
CA SER A 83 -11.38 25.49 59.34
C SER A 83 -10.36 25.66 58.21
N PRO A 84 -9.22 24.93 58.21
CA PRO A 84 -8.32 24.97 57.07
C PRO A 84 -9.05 24.34 55.88
N ILE A 85 -9.29 25.16 54.86
CA ILE A 85 -9.65 24.71 53.51
C ILE A 85 -8.53 23.75 53.10
N THR A 86 -8.80 22.46 53.23
CA THR A 86 -7.93 21.43 52.68
C THR A 86 -8.10 21.56 51.18
N HIS A 87 -7.15 22.24 50.53
CA HIS A 87 -7.01 22.14 49.10
C HIS A 87 -6.78 20.67 48.78
N ILE A 88 -7.85 19.96 48.43
CA ILE A 88 -7.79 18.71 47.71
C ILE A 88 -7.15 19.10 46.38
N ALA A 89 -5.82 19.05 46.35
CA ALA A 89 -5.07 19.13 45.13
C ALA A 89 -5.63 18.02 44.24
N LYS A 90 -6.37 18.40 43.19
CA LYS A 90 -6.67 17.52 42.07
C LYS A 90 -5.32 17.15 41.46
N ARG A 91 -4.69 16.13 42.03
CA ARG A 91 -3.54 15.44 41.50
C ARG A 91 -4.02 14.88 40.17
N ARG A 92 -3.81 15.61 39.07
CA ARG A 92 -3.66 14.97 37.76
C ARG A 92 -2.39 14.14 37.87
N GLN A 93 -2.52 12.99 38.51
CA GLN A 93 -1.45 12.02 38.61
C GLN A 93 -1.36 11.43 37.21
N VAL A 94 -0.47 11.98 36.40
CA VAL A 94 0.06 11.27 35.24
C VAL A 94 0.74 10.04 35.86
N GLN A 95 -0.02 8.95 35.98
CA GLN A 95 0.50 7.70 36.53
C GLN A 95 1.61 7.23 35.60
N ASP A 96 2.71 6.79 36.19
CA ASP A 96 3.85 6.24 35.45
C ASP A 96 3.37 5.09 34.53
N PRO A 97 3.72 5.07 33.23
CA PRO A 97 3.34 3.99 32.32
C PRO A 97 3.67 2.59 32.86
N ALA A 98 4.77 2.44 33.61
CA ALA A 98 5.14 1.16 34.22
C ALA A 98 4.16 0.73 35.33
N ILE A 99 3.66 1.67 36.12
CA ILE A 99 2.65 1.40 37.17
C ILE A 99 1.33 0.97 36.52
N ILE A 100 0.93 1.63 35.43
CA ILE A 100 -0.29 1.28 34.68
C ILE A 100 -0.17 -0.12 34.07
N ALA A 101 1.00 -0.45 33.50
CA ALA A 101 1.27 -1.78 32.94
C ALA A 101 1.18 -2.88 34.02
N LEU A 102 1.80 -2.66 35.18
CA LEU A 102 1.72 -3.58 36.32
C LEU A 102 0.27 -3.76 36.83
N ASP A 103 -0.49 -2.67 37.03
CA ASP A 103 -1.89 -2.77 37.46
C ASP A 103 -2.75 -3.50 36.42
N SER A 104 -2.51 -3.24 35.13
CA SER A 104 -3.20 -3.94 34.04
C SER A 104 -2.89 -5.43 34.02
N MET A 105 -1.64 -5.80 34.26
CA MET A 105 -1.22 -7.20 34.39
C MET A 105 -1.92 -7.89 35.55
N PHE A 106 -1.92 -7.28 36.75
CA PHE A 106 -2.64 -7.83 37.90
C PHE A 106 -4.13 -7.96 37.64
N ARG A 107 -4.76 -6.94 37.04
CA ARG A 107 -6.18 -7.01 36.64
C ARG A 107 -6.46 -8.22 35.77
N ILE A 108 -5.64 -8.47 34.75
CA ILE A 108 -5.80 -9.62 33.86
C ILE A 108 -5.71 -10.93 34.65
N ILE A 109 -4.74 -11.07 35.55
CA ILE A 109 -4.57 -12.26 36.40
C ILE A 109 -5.80 -12.49 37.30
N TYR A 110 -6.44 -11.41 37.75
CA TYR A 110 -7.70 -11.46 38.50
C TYR A 110 -8.95 -11.49 37.61
N ASN A 111 -8.83 -11.87 36.32
CA ASN A 111 -9.91 -11.95 35.34
C ASN A 111 -10.69 -10.63 35.16
N LYS A 112 -10.00 -9.50 35.26
CA LYS A 112 -10.52 -8.16 34.98
C LYS A 112 -9.87 -7.59 33.72
N ALA A 113 -10.58 -6.69 33.05
CA ALA A 113 -10.06 -5.99 31.90
C ALA A 113 -8.82 -5.14 32.27
N PRO A 114 -7.80 -5.07 31.39
CA PRO A 114 -6.66 -4.18 31.57
C PRO A 114 -7.10 -2.71 31.58
N ILE A 115 -6.24 -1.83 32.11
CA ILE A 115 -6.47 -0.38 31.99
C ILE A 115 -5.98 0.04 30.61
N ASP A 116 -6.91 0.30 29.71
CA ASP A 116 -6.60 0.84 28.40
C ASP A 116 -7.47 2.07 28.05
N SER A 117 -6.95 2.91 27.17
CA SER A 117 -7.74 4.01 26.62
C SER A 117 -8.75 3.47 25.60
N GLN A 118 -10.01 3.83 25.77
CA GLN A 118 -11.08 3.49 24.83
C GLN A 118 -11.11 4.44 23.61
N LEU A 119 -10.48 5.62 23.72
CA LEU A 119 -10.61 6.69 22.74
C LEU A 119 -9.36 6.89 21.86
N ASP A 120 -8.17 6.55 22.38
CA ASP A 120 -6.90 6.79 21.69
C ASP A 120 -6.12 5.49 21.46
N MET A 121 -6.15 5.02 20.21
CA MET A 121 -5.43 3.82 19.79
C MET A 121 -3.91 3.97 19.74
N LYS A 122 -3.37 5.19 19.68
CA LYS A 122 -1.91 5.41 19.79
C LYS A 122 -1.47 5.15 21.22
N LEU A 123 -2.19 5.72 22.18
CA LEU A 123 -1.95 5.47 23.60
C LEU A 123 -2.10 3.99 23.93
N VAL A 124 -3.12 3.33 23.37
CA VAL A 124 -3.36 1.89 23.59
C VAL A 124 -2.22 1.03 23.11
N LEU A 125 -1.67 1.31 21.93
CA LEU A 125 -0.50 0.56 21.45
C LEU A 125 0.65 0.68 22.46
N SER A 126 0.96 1.91 22.91
CA SER A 126 2.03 2.11 23.91
C SER A 126 1.72 1.43 25.26
N GLN A 127 0.46 1.39 25.68
CA GLN A 127 0.04 0.69 26.90
C GLN A 127 0.21 -0.82 26.77
N ILE A 128 -0.10 -1.37 25.59
CA ILE A 128 0.06 -2.80 25.30
C ILE A 128 1.53 -3.17 25.20
N GLU A 129 2.35 -2.37 24.53
CA GLU A 129 3.81 -2.57 24.48
C GLU A 129 4.40 -2.60 25.90
N ASN A 130 4.05 -1.63 26.75
CA ASN A 130 4.49 -1.61 28.15
C ASN A 130 3.98 -2.80 28.96
N LEU A 131 2.73 -3.22 28.73
CA LEU A 131 2.13 -4.39 29.39
C LEU A 131 2.81 -5.69 28.96
N ILE A 132 3.13 -5.84 27.66
CA ILE A 132 3.88 -6.98 27.13
C ILE A 132 5.27 -7.01 27.77
N SER A 133 6.01 -5.89 27.77
CA SER A 133 7.34 -5.82 28.39
C SER A 133 7.30 -6.13 29.89
N ALA A 134 6.27 -5.67 30.61
CA ALA A 134 6.09 -6.03 32.02
C ALA A 134 5.79 -7.53 32.19
N ALA A 135 4.87 -8.08 31.39
CA ALA A 135 4.51 -9.49 31.47
C ALA A 135 5.67 -10.42 31.08
N GLU A 136 6.50 -10.03 30.10
CA GLU A 136 7.74 -10.72 29.75
C GLU A 136 8.73 -10.73 30.93
N TYR A 137 8.94 -9.58 31.57
CA TYR A 137 9.85 -9.45 32.70
C TYR A 137 9.49 -10.37 33.88
N TYR A 138 8.18 -10.59 34.11
CA TYR A 138 7.69 -11.49 35.16
C TYR A 138 7.38 -12.91 34.67
N GLU A 139 7.69 -13.25 33.41
CA GLU A 139 7.38 -14.56 32.79
C GLU A 139 5.88 -14.91 32.78
N LEU A 140 5.01 -13.89 32.75
CA LEU A 140 3.55 -14.00 32.76
C LEU A 140 2.92 -13.76 31.39
N LEU A 141 3.72 -13.58 30.34
CA LEU A 141 3.22 -13.30 28.99
C LEU A 141 2.15 -14.32 28.54
N PRO A 142 2.35 -15.66 28.63
CA PRO A 142 1.34 -16.64 28.19
C PRO A 142 -0.01 -16.48 28.90
N ALA A 143 -0.01 -16.03 30.16
CA ALA A 143 -1.23 -15.83 30.95
C ALA A 143 -2.03 -14.60 30.51
N VAL A 144 -1.36 -13.58 29.96
CA VAL A 144 -2.02 -12.31 29.59
C VAL A 144 -2.40 -12.21 28.11
N ARG A 145 -1.76 -13.01 27.23
CA ARG A 145 -1.96 -12.96 25.76
C ARG A 145 -3.43 -12.95 25.33
N ALA A 146 -4.20 -13.93 25.80
CA ALA A 146 -5.60 -14.09 25.39
C ALA A 146 -6.46 -12.89 25.82
N SER A 147 -6.25 -12.38 27.04
CA SER A 147 -6.98 -11.24 27.59
C SER A 147 -6.65 -9.94 26.85
N ILE A 148 -5.39 -9.72 26.50
CA ILE A 148 -4.97 -8.58 25.67
C ILE A 148 -5.59 -8.70 24.27
N GLY A 149 -5.50 -9.89 23.66
CA GLY A 149 -6.09 -10.17 22.35
C GLY A 149 -7.61 -9.93 22.33
N TYR A 150 -8.31 -10.32 23.40
CA TYR A 150 -9.74 -10.08 23.55
C TYR A 150 -10.05 -8.58 23.68
N SER A 151 -9.32 -7.82 24.52
CA SER A 151 -9.51 -6.36 24.63
C SER A 151 -9.26 -5.65 23.29
N LEU A 152 -8.28 -6.11 22.52
CA LEU A 152 -8.00 -5.61 21.18
C LEU A 152 -9.14 -5.91 20.20
N ALA A 153 -9.66 -7.14 20.21
CA ALA A 153 -10.75 -7.55 19.32
C ALA A 153 -12.03 -6.74 19.54
N GLN A 154 -12.33 -6.33 20.79
CA GLN A 154 -13.49 -5.49 21.10
C GLN A 154 -13.48 -4.13 20.38
N ARG A 155 -12.32 -3.65 19.94
CA ARG A 155 -12.17 -2.36 19.22
C ARG A 155 -12.59 -2.47 17.76
N GLY A 156 -12.76 -3.69 17.24
CA GLY A 156 -13.25 -3.95 15.88
C GLY A 156 -12.47 -3.19 14.81
N ARG A 157 -13.19 -2.44 13.95
CA ARG A 157 -12.60 -1.73 12.80
C ARG A 157 -11.51 -0.71 13.18
N PHE A 158 -11.56 -0.13 14.39
CA PHE A 158 -10.54 0.83 14.84
C PHE A 158 -9.16 0.18 15.00
N LEU A 159 -9.10 -1.08 15.41
CA LEU A 159 -7.86 -1.84 15.48
C LEU A 159 -7.23 -1.98 14.09
N PHE A 160 -8.00 -2.47 13.11
CA PHE A 160 -7.49 -2.72 11.76
C PHE A 160 -7.02 -1.43 11.06
N ARG A 161 -7.75 -0.32 11.28
CA ARG A 161 -7.31 1.01 10.81
C ARG A 161 -5.94 1.40 11.37
N GLU A 162 -5.65 1.04 12.60
CA GLU A 162 -4.38 1.37 13.25
C GLU A 162 -3.26 0.43 12.85
N ILE A 163 -3.58 -0.84 12.57
CA ILE A 163 -2.66 -1.77 11.91
C ILE A 163 -2.25 -1.21 10.55
N PHE A 164 -3.19 -0.69 9.75
CA PHE A 164 -2.86 -0.05 8.47
C PHE A 164 -1.87 1.12 8.61
N PHE A 165 -2.07 2.00 9.61
CA PHE A 165 -1.19 3.15 9.83
C PHE A 165 0.19 2.76 10.38
N ARG A 166 0.25 1.77 11.28
CA ARG A 166 1.46 1.39 12.02
C ARG A 166 1.74 -0.11 11.94
N PRO A 167 1.86 -0.68 10.73
CA PRO A 167 1.85 -2.13 10.56
C PRO A 167 3.08 -2.82 11.18
N ILE A 168 4.24 -2.16 11.21
CA ILE A 168 5.46 -2.74 11.82
C ILE A 168 5.29 -2.92 13.33
N GLN A 169 4.74 -1.91 14.02
CA GLN A 169 4.56 -2.01 15.47
C GLN A 169 3.51 -3.06 15.82
N TRP A 170 2.39 -3.08 15.09
CA TRP A 170 1.36 -4.10 15.27
C TRP A 170 1.84 -5.50 14.88
N LEU A 171 2.75 -5.63 13.90
CA LEU A 171 3.41 -6.89 13.58
C LEU A 171 4.21 -7.40 14.78
N ASN A 172 5.03 -6.55 15.40
CA ASN A 172 5.80 -6.95 16.59
C ASN A 172 4.88 -7.35 17.75
N VAL A 173 3.85 -6.53 18.05
CA VAL A 173 2.85 -6.86 19.07
C VAL A 173 2.15 -8.19 18.77
N SER A 174 1.82 -8.47 17.50
CA SER A 174 1.15 -9.71 17.13
C SER A 174 2.02 -10.95 17.34
N VAL A 175 3.35 -10.83 17.22
CA VAL A 175 4.29 -11.92 17.48
C VAL A 175 4.33 -12.23 18.97
N GLU A 176 4.48 -11.21 19.82
CA GLU A 176 4.50 -11.41 21.27
C GLU A 176 3.17 -11.92 21.82
N LEU A 177 2.06 -11.49 21.22
CA LEU A 177 0.72 -11.95 21.59
C LEU A 177 0.32 -13.27 20.95
N GLU A 178 1.10 -13.80 20.01
CA GLU A 178 0.73 -14.94 19.15
C GLU A 178 -0.64 -14.76 18.48
N ASN A 179 -0.98 -13.51 18.11
CA ASN A 179 -2.27 -13.15 17.56
C ASN A 179 -2.26 -13.24 16.03
N LYS A 180 -2.78 -14.36 15.51
CA LYS A 180 -2.87 -14.63 14.07
C LYS A 180 -3.53 -13.51 13.28
N ILE A 181 -4.66 -12.96 13.74
CA ILE A 181 -5.45 -12.00 12.96
C ILE A 181 -4.68 -10.69 12.79
N ILE A 182 -4.07 -10.17 13.87
CA ILE A 182 -3.27 -8.94 13.82
C ILE A 182 -2.02 -9.16 12.96
N PHE A 183 -1.38 -10.33 13.08
CA PHE A 183 -0.20 -10.68 12.29
C PHE A 183 -0.52 -10.67 10.80
N GLN A 184 -1.57 -11.39 10.39
CA GLN A 184 -2.00 -11.47 9.00
C GLN A 184 -2.34 -10.08 8.43
N GLU A 185 -3.11 -9.27 9.15
CA GLU A 185 -3.46 -7.91 8.71
C GLU A 185 -2.22 -7.03 8.52
N ALA A 186 -1.27 -7.08 9.47
CA ALA A 186 -0.04 -6.31 9.39
C ALA A 186 0.82 -6.73 8.19
N VAL A 187 0.95 -8.03 7.92
CA VAL A 187 1.68 -8.56 6.77
C VAL A 187 1.02 -8.14 5.46
N VAL A 188 -0.31 -8.23 5.35
CA VAL A 188 -1.07 -7.80 4.16
C VAL A 188 -0.76 -6.34 3.81
N HIS A 189 -0.78 -5.44 4.80
CA HIS A 189 -0.48 -4.03 4.57
C HIS A 189 1.00 -3.75 4.30
N LEU A 190 1.93 -4.50 4.91
CA LEU A 190 3.34 -4.36 4.60
C LEU A 190 3.63 -4.79 3.18
N VAL A 191 3.16 -5.97 2.77
CA VAL A 191 3.39 -6.50 1.43
C VAL A 191 2.75 -5.61 0.36
N GLY A 192 1.51 -5.18 0.56
CA GLY A 192 0.83 -4.30 -0.40
C GLY A 192 1.45 -2.91 -0.54
N LYS A 193 2.18 -2.40 0.45
CA LYS A 193 2.83 -1.08 0.36
C LYS A 193 4.05 -1.07 -0.56
N PHE A 194 4.73 -2.19 -0.77
CA PHE A 194 5.99 -2.23 -1.51
C PHE A 194 5.79 -2.76 -2.94
N PRO A 195 6.26 -2.01 -3.96
CA PRO A 195 6.12 -2.39 -5.37
C PRO A 195 6.89 -3.62 -5.77
N ASP A 196 8.08 -3.78 -5.20
CA ASP A 196 9.01 -4.81 -5.58
C ASP A 196 9.98 -5.06 -4.42
N VAL A 197 10.92 -5.96 -4.70
CA VAL A 197 11.99 -6.39 -3.83
C VAL A 197 12.98 -5.27 -3.49
N ASP A 198 13.20 -4.33 -4.42
CA ASP A 198 14.23 -3.29 -4.32
C ASP A 198 13.81 -2.18 -3.35
N HIS A 199 12.50 -1.89 -3.30
CA HIS A 199 11.92 -0.89 -2.41
C HIS A 199 11.61 -1.44 -1.01
N PHE A 200 11.84 -2.72 -0.76
CA PHE A 200 11.59 -3.32 0.54
C PHE A 200 12.62 -2.86 1.59
N PRO A 201 12.19 -2.33 2.75
CA PRO A 201 13.10 -1.84 3.76
C PRO A 201 13.93 -2.97 4.38
N ARG A 202 15.25 -2.77 4.42
CA ARG A 202 16.19 -3.76 4.96
C ARG A 202 16.04 -3.97 6.47
N GLN A 203 15.48 -3.03 7.20
CA GLN A 203 15.32 -3.11 8.65
C GLN A 203 13.94 -2.63 9.10
N PHE A 204 13.35 -3.41 10.01
CA PHE A 204 12.22 -3.03 10.82
C PHE A 204 12.71 -2.91 12.27
N SER A 205 12.41 -1.82 12.94
CA SER A 205 12.75 -1.66 14.36
C SER A 205 12.01 -2.71 15.19
N GLY A 206 12.76 -3.49 15.99
CA GLY A 206 12.18 -4.47 16.93
C GLY A 206 11.61 -5.73 16.30
N THR A 207 11.75 -5.95 14.99
CA THR A 207 11.23 -7.17 14.32
C THR A 207 12.33 -8.20 14.16
N SER A 208 12.03 -9.46 14.49
CA SER A 208 12.96 -10.57 14.33
C SER A 208 13.32 -10.82 12.85
N LYS A 209 14.52 -11.35 12.60
CA LYS A 209 14.98 -11.68 11.25
C LYS A 209 14.00 -12.62 10.54
N GLY A 210 13.52 -13.66 11.21
CA GLY A 210 12.60 -14.64 10.62
C GLY A 210 11.28 -14.03 10.14
N VAL A 211 10.71 -13.10 10.92
CA VAL A 211 9.49 -12.38 10.55
C VAL A 211 9.74 -11.46 9.36
N ARG A 212 10.86 -10.72 9.36
CA ARG A 212 11.22 -9.86 8.22
C ARG A 212 11.45 -10.68 6.95
N ASP A 213 12.14 -11.82 7.06
CA ASP A 213 12.40 -12.72 5.93
C ASP A 213 11.09 -13.31 5.38
N LEU A 214 10.09 -13.57 6.24
CA LEU A 214 8.74 -13.95 5.82
C LEU A 214 8.06 -12.83 5.02
N VAL A 215 8.03 -11.60 5.54
CA VAL A 215 7.39 -10.47 4.84
C VAL A 215 8.07 -10.25 3.48
N TYR A 216 9.41 -10.32 3.44
CA TYR A 216 10.18 -10.24 2.20
C TYR A 216 9.80 -11.34 1.20
N ARG A 217 9.71 -12.61 1.64
CA ARG A 217 9.23 -13.71 0.78
C ARG A 217 7.84 -13.42 0.23
N LYS A 218 6.94 -12.87 1.03
CA LYS A 218 5.58 -12.51 0.57
C LYS A 218 5.57 -11.35 -0.44
N VAL A 219 6.50 -10.40 -0.34
CA VAL A 219 6.69 -9.37 -1.37
C VAL A 219 7.16 -10.00 -2.69
N VAL A 220 8.11 -10.93 -2.64
CA VAL A 220 8.56 -11.69 -3.82
C VAL A 220 7.42 -12.53 -4.42
N ASP A 221 6.61 -13.19 -3.59
CA ASP A 221 5.47 -13.98 -4.03
C ASP A 221 4.41 -13.10 -4.73
N MET A 222 4.12 -11.92 -4.18
CA MET A 222 3.23 -10.93 -4.79
C MET A 222 3.74 -10.46 -6.16
N ASP A 223 5.03 -10.10 -6.25
CA ASP A 223 5.65 -9.68 -7.52
C ASP A 223 5.61 -10.80 -8.58
N ARG A 224 5.85 -12.05 -8.17
CA ARG A 224 5.70 -13.22 -9.04
C ARG A 224 4.26 -13.42 -9.50
N ALA A 225 3.28 -13.29 -8.60
CA ALA A 225 1.86 -13.42 -8.94
C ALA A 225 1.44 -12.34 -9.95
N ILE A 226 1.84 -11.09 -9.73
CA ILE A 226 1.63 -9.97 -10.66
C ILE A 226 2.29 -10.27 -12.02
N SER A 227 3.52 -10.78 -12.03
CA SER A 227 4.24 -11.11 -13.27
C SER A 227 3.55 -12.22 -14.06
N LYS A 228 3.06 -13.27 -13.38
CA LYS A 228 2.29 -14.36 -14.01
C LYS A 228 0.97 -13.88 -14.60
N VAL A 229 0.26 -12.99 -13.89
CA VAL A 229 -0.97 -12.35 -14.40
C VAL A 229 -0.64 -11.52 -15.62
N ASN A 230 0.41 -10.69 -15.57
CA ASN A 230 0.84 -9.89 -16.72
C ASN A 230 1.16 -10.77 -17.93
N GLU A 231 1.93 -11.85 -17.76
CA GLU A 231 2.25 -12.78 -18.84
C GLU A 231 0.98 -13.40 -19.45
N SER A 232 0.03 -13.83 -18.60
CA SER A 232 -1.24 -14.42 -19.04
C SER A 232 -2.09 -13.42 -19.82
N LEU A 233 -2.15 -12.17 -19.34
CA LEU A 233 -2.85 -11.08 -20.00
C LEU A 233 -2.17 -10.69 -21.33
N MET A 234 -0.85 -10.59 -21.38
CA MET A 234 -0.11 -10.27 -22.62
C MET A 234 -0.22 -11.37 -23.68
N THR A 235 -0.25 -12.63 -23.25
CA THR A 235 -0.35 -13.80 -24.14
C THR A 235 -1.80 -14.18 -24.44
N SER A 236 -2.78 -13.46 -23.87
CA SER A 236 -4.21 -13.69 -24.07
C SER A 236 -4.55 -13.69 -25.56
N ALA A 237 -5.09 -14.80 -26.04
CA ALA A 237 -5.75 -14.90 -27.33
C ALA A 237 -7.24 -15.14 -27.03
N ILE A 238 -8.14 -14.83 -27.95
CA ILE A 238 -9.54 -15.25 -27.77
C ILE A 238 -9.57 -16.78 -27.70
N TYR A 239 -10.15 -17.30 -26.61
CA TYR A 239 -10.43 -18.71 -26.44
C TYR A 239 -11.91 -18.91 -26.70
N GLU A 240 -12.27 -19.44 -27.86
CA GLU A 240 -13.61 -19.98 -28.06
C GLU A 240 -13.62 -21.40 -27.49
N SER A 241 -14.48 -21.68 -26.50
CA SER A 241 -14.63 -23.02 -25.91
C SER A 241 -13.30 -23.68 -25.47
N GLU A 242 -12.46 -22.95 -24.74
CA GLU A 242 -11.15 -23.41 -24.22
C GLU A 242 -10.06 -23.66 -25.29
N ILE A 243 -10.37 -23.49 -26.58
CA ILE A 243 -9.41 -23.62 -27.67
C ILE A 243 -8.82 -22.25 -27.99
N ARG A 244 -7.49 -22.12 -27.87
CA ARG A 244 -6.76 -20.95 -28.35
C ARG A 244 -7.06 -20.81 -29.84
N VAL A 245 -7.71 -19.72 -30.26
CA VAL A 245 -7.76 -19.36 -31.68
C VAL A 245 -6.33 -19.03 -32.09
N GLN A 246 -5.62 -20.02 -32.63
CA GLN A 246 -4.29 -19.80 -33.18
C GLN A 246 -4.47 -18.97 -34.44
N LEU A 247 -3.72 -17.87 -34.53
CA LEU A 247 -3.62 -16.99 -35.70
C LEU A 247 -2.93 -17.67 -36.91
N ASN A 248 -2.98 -18.99 -37.00
CA ASN A 248 -2.42 -19.80 -38.07
C ASN A 248 -3.47 -20.17 -39.12
N GLY A 249 -4.75 -19.90 -38.85
CA GLY A 249 -5.84 -20.07 -39.82
C GLY A 249 -6.11 -18.77 -40.55
N LEU A 250 -5.86 -18.75 -41.86
CA LEU A 250 -6.16 -17.65 -42.80
C LEU A 250 -7.67 -17.41 -43.00
N ASN A 251 -8.49 -17.54 -41.95
CA ASN A 251 -9.93 -17.28 -41.99
C ASN A 251 -10.20 -15.85 -41.51
N LYS A 252 -11.10 -15.15 -42.19
CA LYS A 252 -11.50 -13.76 -41.93
C LYS A 252 -11.93 -13.51 -40.47
N TYR A 253 -12.68 -14.44 -39.87
CA TYR A 253 -13.03 -14.41 -38.45
C TYR A 253 -11.79 -14.34 -37.52
N SER A 254 -10.69 -15.02 -37.89
CA SER A 254 -9.43 -14.97 -37.14
C SER A 254 -8.70 -13.63 -37.29
N PHE A 255 -8.95 -12.87 -38.36
CA PHE A 255 -8.35 -11.55 -38.56
C PHE A 255 -9.11 -10.47 -37.77
N ASP A 256 -10.43 -10.50 -37.81
CA ASP A 256 -11.34 -9.57 -37.12
C ASP A 256 -11.10 -9.57 -35.61
N VAL A 257 -11.12 -10.77 -35.03
CA VAL A 257 -10.76 -11.06 -33.65
C VAL A 257 -9.35 -10.55 -33.31
N SER A 258 -8.40 -10.65 -34.25
CA SER A 258 -7.02 -10.23 -34.00
C SER A 258 -6.88 -8.72 -33.82
N ILE A 259 -7.71 -7.93 -34.50
CA ILE A 259 -7.75 -6.47 -34.33
C ILE A 259 -8.21 -6.13 -32.92
N LEU A 260 -9.29 -6.75 -32.44
CA LEU A 260 -9.79 -6.53 -31.07
C LEU A 260 -8.78 -6.94 -30.00
N VAL A 261 -8.14 -8.11 -30.18
CA VAL A 261 -7.05 -8.55 -29.30
C VAL A 261 -5.91 -7.54 -29.31
N HIS A 262 -5.55 -6.99 -30.46
CA HIS A 262 -4.51 -5.98 -30.57
C HIS A 262 -4.89 -4.69 -29.84
N CYS A 263 -6.09 -4.15 -30.07
CA CYS A 263 -6.61 -2.96 -29.38
C CYS A 263 -6.59 -3.14 -27.85
N TRP A 264 -7.05 -4.30 -27.36
CA TRP A 264 -7.05 -4.61 -25.94
C TRP A 264 -5.63 -4.69 -25.38
N ARG A 265 -4.72 -5.38 -26.08
CA ARG A 265 -3.31 -5.51 -25.65
C ARG A 265 -2.59 -4.18 -25.65
N GLU A 266 -2.80 -3.35 -26.67
CA GLU A 266 -2.22 -2.01 -26.76
C GLU A 266 -2.66 -1.15 -25.56
N TRP A 267 -3.97 -1.15 -25.27
CA TRP A 267 -4.51 -0.49 -24.08
C TRP A 267 -3.88 -1.01 -22.79
N PHE A 268 -3.81 -2.33 -22.64
CA PHE A 268 -3.26 -2.97 -21.44
C PHE A 268 -1.77 -2.64 -21.26
N ILE A 269 -0.96 -2.76 -22.31
CA ILE A 269 0.47 -2.42 -22.30
C ILE A 269 0.66 -0.96 -21.89
N ARG A 270 -0.08 -0.04 -22.51
CA ARG A 270 0.01 1.39 -22.20
C ARG A 270 -0.34 1.67 -20.73
N ARG A 271 -1.46 1.12 -20.25
CA ARG A 271 -1.90 1.28 -18.86
C ARG A 271 -0.94 0.64 -17.86
N LEU A 272 -0.36 -0.51 -18.19
CA LEU A 272 0.65 -1.18 -17.37
C LEU A 272 1.93 -0.35 -17.26
N MET A 273 2.38 0.25 -18.37
CA MET A 273 3.54 1.15 -18.39
C MET A 273 3.29 2.42 -17.56
N GLU A 274 2.11 3.03 -17.69
CA GLU A 274 1.67 4.15 -16.86
C GLU A 274 1.66 3.77 -15.36
N ALA A 275 1.16 2.57 -15.04
CA ALA A 275 1.08 2.09 -13.66
C ALA A 275 2.44 1.78 -13.03
N ARG A 276 3.39 1.27 -13.83
CA ARG A 276 4.78 1.00 -13.38
C ARG A 276 5.64 2.27 -13.29
N SER A 277 5.18 3.38 -13.83
CA SER A 277 5.91 4.65 -13.76
C SER A 277 5.96 5.15 -12.31
N PRO A 278 7.15 5.44 -11.76
CA PRO A 278 7.30 5.98 -10.41
C PRO A 278 6.49 7.27 -10.23
N SER A 279 5.97 7.47 -9.02
CA SER A 279 5.33 8.73 -8.66
C SER A 279 6.37 9.85 -8.59
N VAL A 280 6.07 10.99 -9.21
CA VAL A 280 6.95 12.16 -9.14
C VAL A 280 6.67 12.94 -7.86
N ARG A 281 5.42 12.92 -7.40
CA ARG A 281 4.97 13.66 -6.22
C ARG A 281 4.52 12.74 -5.08
N PRO A 282 4.71 13.14 -3.81
CA PRO A 282 4.29 12.33 -2.66
C PRO A 282 2.79 12.02 -2.60
N GLU A 283 1.95 12.92 -3.12
CA GLU A 283 0.48 12.77 -3.18
C GLU A 283 0.00 11.81 -4.27
N GLU A 284 0.85 11.48 -5.24
CA GLU A 284 0.50 10.56 -6.31
C GLU A 284 0.48 9.11 -5.81
N PRO A 285 -0.50 8.28 -6.23
CA PRO A 285 -0.55 6.89 -5.85
C PRO A 285 0.75 6.18 -6.21
N ASN A 286 1.35 5.42 -5.29
CA ASN A 286 2.55 4.64 -5.57
C ASN A 286 2.29 3.57 -6.65
N VAL A 287 3.36 2.96 -7.18
CA VAL A 287 3.28 1.93 -8.23
C VAL A 287 2.31 0.79 -7.85
N GLN A 288 2.34 0.29 -6.61
CA GLN A 288 1.36 -0.73 -6.16
C GLN A 288 -0.08 -0.25 -6.23
N SER A 289 -0.34 0.99 -5.85
CA SER A 289 -1.68 1.57 -5.91
C SER A 289 -2.14 1.75 -7.35
N LYS A 290 -1.26 2.20 -8.26
CA LYS A 290 -1.58 2.31 -9.69
C LYS A 290 -1.87 0.94 -10.31
N LEU A 291 -1.04 -0.07 -10.01
CA LEU A 291 -1.25 -1.45 -10.46
C LEU A 291 -2.56 -2.02 -9.93
N ALA A 292 -2.83 -1.82 -8.64
CA ALA A 292 -4.07 -2.28 -8.03
C ALA A 292 -5.31 -1.62 -8.64
N MET A 293 -5.25 -0.32 -8.97
CA MET A 293 -6.32 0.35 -9.71
C MET A 293 -6.53 -0.29 -11.09
N LEU A 294 -5.45 -0.47 -11.87
CA LEU A 294 -5.51 -1.14 -13.17
C LEU A 294 -6.17 -2.53 -13.10
N TYR A 295 -5.71 -3.39 -12.19
CA TYR A 295 -6.26 -4.75 -12.09
C TYR A 295 -7.70 -4.75 -11.58
N ARG A 296 -8.09 -3.79 -10.74
CA ARG A 296 -9.49 -3.64 -10.31
C ARG A 296 -10.38 -3.16 -11.45
N ASP A 297 -9.92 -2.26 -12.31
CA ASP A 297 -10.64 -1.87 -13.54
C ASP A 297 -10.87 -3.12 -14.40
N ILE A 298 -9.83 -3.93 -14.60
CA ILE A 298 -9.90 -5.21 -15.34
C ILE A 298 -10.86 -6.20 -14.69
N ALA A 299 -10.81 -6.34 -13.35
CA ALA A 299 -11.67 -7.25 -12.61
C ALA A 299 -13.15 -6.87 -12.71
N ALA A 300 -13.44 -5.56 -12.67
CA ALA A 300 -14.80 -5.05 -12.79
C ALA A 300 -15.39 -5.31 -14.19
N GLY A 301 -14.57 -5.25 -15.24
CA GLY A 301 -15.00 -5.53 -16.61
C GLY A 301 -16.04 -4.53 -17.13
N GLY A 302 -16.74 -4.89 -18.21
CA GLY A 302 -17.74 -4.01 -18.84
C GLY A 302 -17.10 -2.70 -19.34
N ASP A 303 -17.75 -1.57 -19.08
CA ASP A 303 -17.32 -0.24 -19.55
C ASP A 303 -16.36 0.49 -18.59
N THR A 304 -15.85 -0.16 -17.54
CA THR A 304 -14.82 0.44 -16.67
C THR A 304 -13.53 0.75 -17.41
N TYR A 305 -13.26 0.00 -18.48
CA TYR A 305 -12.20 0.28 -19.42
C TYR A 305 -12.59 -0.18 -20.82
N LEU A 306 -12.03 0.50 -21.83
CA LEU A 306 -12.36 0.26 -23.25
C LEU A 306 -13.88 0.19 -23.47
N PRO A 307 -14.65 1.26 -23.16
CA PRO A 307 -16.11 1.22 -23.27
C PRO A 307 -16.53 0.72 -24.65
N GLU A 308 -17.51 -0.18 -24.70
CA GLU A 308 -17.86 -0.89 -25.93
C GLU A 308 -18.17 0.11 -27.06
N GLY A 309 -19.02 1.10 -26.78
CA GLY A 309 -19.36 2.14 -27.75
C GLY A 309 -18.14 2.91 -28.27
N GLU A 310 -17.20 3.29 -27.39
CA GLU A 310 -16.00 4.03 -27.82
C GLU A 310 -15.08 3.17 -28.69
N VAL A 311 -14.92 1.89 -28.36
CA VAL A 311 -14.11 0.96 -29.15
C VAL A 311 -14.74 0.75 -30.52
N MET A 312 -16.05 0.45 -30.59
CA MET A 312 -16.74 0.27 -31.85
C MET A 312 -16.64 1.53 -32.72
N ASP A 313 -16.86 2.70 -32.12
CA ASP A 313 -16.79 4.01 -32.80
C ASP A 313 -15.42 4.28 -33.40
N SER A 314 -14.36 3.95 -32.67
CA SER A 314 -12.98 4.12 -33.13
C SER A 314 -12.64 3.21 -34.32
N LEU A 315 -13.35 2.09 -34.45
CA LEU A 315 -13.09 1.10 -35.49
C LEU A 315 -14.07 1.18 -36.68
N ARG A 316 -15.18 1.91 -36.56
CA ARG A 316 -16.13 2.20 -37.67
C ARG A 316 -15.45 2.64 -38.98
N PRO A 317 -14.36 3.44 -39.00
CA PRO A 317 -13.71 3.83 -40.25
C PRO A 317 -13.09 2.66 -41.04
N PHE A 318 -12.80 1.53 -40.38
CA PHE A 318 -12.32 0.31 -41.04
C PHE A 318 -13.46 -0.53 -41.62
N GLN A 319 -14.72 -0.12 -41.43
CA GLN A 319 -15.89 -0.71 -42.07
C GLN A 319 -15.93 -0.30 -43.55
N LEU A 320 -15.66 -1.25 -44.45
CA LEU A 320 -15.81 -1.04 -45.89
C LEU A 320 -17.28 -0.70 -46.22
N GLN A 321 -17.51 0.47 -46.82
CA GLN A 321 -18.81 0.85 -47.37
C GLN A 321 -19.19 -0.10 -48.52
N GLY A 322 -20.30 -0.83 -48.38
CA GLY A 322 -20.96 -1.53 -49.49
C GLY A 322 -20.68 -3.03 -49.62
N ALA A 323 -19.98 -3.67 -48.67
CA ALA A 323 -20.05 -5.12 -48.55
C ALA A 323 -21.35 -5.48 -47.82
N ASP A 324 -22.07 -6.50 -48.31
CA ASP A 324 -23.15 -7.15 -47.55
C ASP A 324 -22.66 -7.39 -46.10
N GLN A 325 -23.51 -7.23 -45.09
CA GLN A 325 -23.10 -7.38 -43.66
C GLN A 325 -22.38 -8.71 -43.39
N THR A 326 -22.58 -9.70 -44.25
CA THR A 326 -21.92 -11.00 -44.24
C THR A 326 -20.51 -11.04 -44.84
N ASP A 327 -20.13 -10.12 -45.73
CA ASP A 327 -18.91 -10.17 -46.55
C ASP A 327 -17.90 -9.02 -46.27
N GLY A 328 -18.22 -8.08 -45.38
CA GLY A 328 -17.32 -6.99 -44.95
C GLY A 328 -16.18 -7.42 -44.02
N PHE A 329 -15.01 -6.76 -44.13
CA PHE A 329 -13.70 -7.04 -43.47
C PHE A 329 -13.68 -7.16 -41.93
N LEU A 330 -14.81 -6.91 -41.27
CA LEU A 330 -15.08 -7.08 -39.84
C LEU A 330 -16.55 -7.47 -39.72
N GLN A 331 -16.87 -8.69 -39.26
CA GLN A 331 -18.26 -9.02 -38.88
C GLN A 331 -18.59 -8.30 -37.56
N TRP A 332 -18.98 -7.04 -37.69
CA TRP A 332 -19.29 -6.13 -36.57
C TRP A 332 -20.34 -6.67 -35.61
N ASP A 333 -21.25 -7.49 -36.13
CA ASP A 333 -22.34 -8.11 -35.38
C ASP A 333 -21.82 -8.98 -34.22
N THR A 334 -20.58 -9.49 -34.29
CA THR A 334 -19.95 -10.32 -33.25
C THR A 334 -18.82 -9.62 -32.50
N ALA A 335 -18.38 -8.43 -32.95
CA ALA A 335 -17.22 -7.75 -32.38
C ALA A 335 -17.43 -7.34 -30.90
N ALA A 336 -18.66 -6.96 -30.54
CA ALA A 336 -19.04 -6.66 -29.15
C ALA A 336 -18.92 -7.89 -28.26
N ASP A 337 -19.42 -9.03 -28.75
CA ASP A 337 -19.34 -10.32 -28.05
C ASP A 337 -17.88 -10.79 -27.90
N ASP A 338 -17.07 -10.66 -28.95
CA ASP A 338 -15.64 -10.99 -28.93
C ASP A 338 -14.86 -10.11 -27.93
N LEU A 339 -15.15 -8.81 -27.88
CA LEU A 339 -14.59 -7.90 -26.89
C LEU A 339 -15.01 -8.30 -25.48
N ALA A 340 -16.28 -8.63 -25.27
CA ALA A 340 -16.79 -9.10 -23.99
C ALA A 340 -16.09 -10.39 -23.54
N LEU A 341 -15.82 -11.31 -24.46
CA LEU A 341 -15.10 -12.57 -24.18
C LEU A 341 -13.63 -12.32 -23.75
N ILE A 342 -12.94 -11.38 -24.40
CA ILE A 342 -11.59 -10.95 -23.97
C ILE A 342 -11.64 -10.36 -22.55
N LYS A 343 -12.60 -9.48 -22.29
CA LYS A 343 -12.75 -8.82 -20.97
C LYS A 343 -13.11 -9.82 -19.88
N ASP A 344 -13.96 -10.80 -20.15
CA ASP A 344 -14.30 -11.87 -19.20
C ASP A 344 -13.08 -12.75 -18.87
N TYR A 345 -12.29 -13.14 -19.87
CA TYR A 345 -11.04 -13.86 -19.65
C TYR A 345 -10.07 -13.05 -18.77
N ALA A 346 -9.91 -11.76 -19.08
CA ALA A 346 -9.04 -10.87 -18.33
C ALA A 346 -9.51 -10.70 -16.87
N SER A 347 -10.81 -10.48 -16.66
CA SER A 347 -11.42 -10.40 -15.32
C SER A 347 -11.19 -11.68 -14.51
N ARG A 348 -11.36 -12.86 -15.13
CA ARG A 348 -11.06 -14.16 -14.49
C ARG A 348 -9.58 -14.28 -14.11
N THR A 349 -8.68 -13.81 -14.97
CA THR A 349 -7.22 -13.91 -14.75
C THR A 349 -6.75 -13.04 -13.58
N VAL A 350 -7.31 -11.83 -13.41
CA VAL A 350 -6.90 -10.93 -12.32
C VAL A 350 -7.60 -11.20 -10.98
N ARG A 351 -8.64 -12.06 -10.97
CA ARG A 351 -9.53 -12.26 -9.80
C ARG A 351 -8.78 -12.60 -8.51
N GLU A 352 -7.79 -13.49 -8.59
CA GLU A 352 -7.01 -13.92 -7.43
C GLU A 352 -6.22 -12.75 -6.83
N ILE A 353 -5.49 -11.99 -7.67
CA ILE A 353 -4.69 -10.86 -7.20
C ILE A 353 -5.54 -9.68 -6.71
N CYS A 354 -6.79 -9.56 -7.17
CA CYS A 354 -7.74 -8.54 -6.72
C CYS A 354 -8.51 -8.92 -5.45
N THR A 355 -8.34 -10.14 -4.92
CA THR A 355 -9.03 -10.57 -3.71
C THR A 355 -8.59 -9.76 -2.51
N ASN A 356 -9.54 -9.16 -1.78
CA ASN A 356 -9.24 -8.44 -0.55
C ASN A 356 -9.13 -9.42 0.63
N ARG A 357 -7.92 -9.57 1.20
CA ARG A 357 -7.69 -10.35 2.43
C ARG A 357 -7.47 -9.47 3.67
N SER A 358 -7.57 -8.15 3.53
CA SER A 358 -7.58 -7.23 4.68
C SER A 358 -8.97 -7.17 5.31
N GLN A 359 -9.00 -6.95 6.62
CA GLN A 359 -10.23 -6.68 7.38
C GLN A 359 -10.82 -5.29 7.07
N LEU A 360 -10.05 -4.42 6.43
CA LEU A 360 -10.48 -3.12 5.91
C LEU A 360 -10.93 -3.24 4.46
N ASN A 361 -11.91 -2.43 4.07
CA ASN A 361 -12.32 -2.35 2.67
C ASN A 361 -11.52 -1.27 1.94
N HIS A 362 -11.04 -1.57 0.74
CA HIS A 362 -10.40 -0.59 -0.13
C HIS A 362 -11.38 0.53 -0.56
N ALA A 363 -12.68 0.24 -0.59
CA ALA A 363 -13.73 1.24 -0.85
C ALA A 363 -13.81 2.34 0.23
N ASP A 364 -13.32 2.07 1.44
CA ASP A 364 -13.27 3.06 2.52
C ASP A 364 -12.17 4.11 2.30
N GLY A 365 -11.33 3.94 1.26
CA GLY A 365 -10.31 4.90 0.86
C GLY A 365 -9.03 4.89 1.70
N TYR A 366 -8.91 3.98 2.68
CA TYR A 366 -7.71 3.88 3.52
C TYR A 366 -6.45 3.50 2.72
N PHE A 367 -6.58 2.56 1.79
CA PHE A 367 -5.48 2.09 0.96
C PHE A 367 -5.96 1.84 -0.46
N LYS A 368 -5.01 1.96 -1.40
CA LYS A 368 -5.26 1.76 -2.84
C LYS A 368 -4.48 0.59 -3.43
N TYR A 369 -3.57 -0.03 -2.70
CA TYR A 369 -2.76 -1.16 -3.18
C TYR A 369 -3.48 -2.52 -3.06
N LEU A 370 -2.87 -3.60 -3.59
CA LEU A 370 -3.38 -4.97 -3.51
C LEU A 370 -3.25 -5.56 -2.10
N THR A 371 -4.24 -6.35 -1.69
CA THR A 371 -4.31 -6.99 -0.36
C THR A 371 -4.56 -8.50 -0.46
N CYS A 372 -4.15 -9.13 -1.57
CA CYS A 372 -4.38 -10.55 -1.83
C CYS A 372 -3.36 -11.48 -1.16
N THR A 373 -2.39 -10.94 -0.43
CA THR A 373 -1.38 -11.71 0.31
C THR A 373 -2.03 -12.68 1.29
N ASP A 374 -1.72 -13.96 1.13
CA ASP A 374 -2.09 -15.00 2.09
C ASP A 374 -0.92 -15.34 3.00
N VAL A 375 -1.22 -15.61 4.27
CA VAL A 375 -0.24 -16.10 5.25
C VAL A 375 -0.85 -17.33 5.91
N GLY A 376 -0.28 -18.49 5.60
CA GLY A 376 -0.76 -19.77 6.13
C GLY A 376 -0.38 -19.98 7.60
N ASP A 377 -1.10 -20.86 8.29
CA ASP A 377 -0.84 -21.18 9.71
C ASP A 377 0.57 -21.73 9.95
N TYR A 378 1.11 -22.48 8.99
CA TYR A 378 2.46 -23.03 9.03
C TYR A 378 3.55 -21.95 8.91
N GLU A 379 3.21 -20.74 8.48
CA GLU A 379 4.15 -19.62 8.33
C GLU A 379 4.21 -18.74 9.59
N LEU A 380 3.34 -19.00 10.57
CA LEU A 380 3.31 -18.21 11.80
C LEU A 380 4.59 -18.42 12.62
N PRO A 381 5.25 -17.35 13.11
CA PRO A 381 6.54 -17.44 13.79
C PRO A 381 6.55 -18.36 15.01
N TRP A 382 5.44 -18.40 15.74
CA TRP A 382 5.27 -19.19 16.97
C TRP A 382 4.88 -20.66 16.71
N VAL A 383 4.54 -21.03 15.48
CA VAL A 383 4.28 -22.44 15.11
C VAL A 383 5.58 -23.19 14.82
N SER A 384 6.59 -22.48 14.32
CA SER A 384 7.92 -23.04 13.99
C SER A 384 8.93 -22.96 15.14
N ALA A 385 8.57 -22.32 16.26
CA ALA A 385 9.45 -22.24 17.42
C ALA A 385 9.47 -23.61 18.14
N PRO A 386 10.66 -24.20 18.41
CA PRO A 386 10.72 -25.35 19.30
C PRO A 386 10.15 -24.92 20.66
N ARG A 387 9.11 -25.62 21.13
CA ARG A 387 8.65 -25.48 22.51
C ARG A 387 9.79 -25.98 23.39
N ASN A 388 10.45 -25.06 24.10
CA ASN A 388 11.42 -25.41 25.13
C ASN A 388 10.74 -26.16 26.28
#